data_AF-A0A8T5H2F7-F1
#
_entry.id   AF-A0A8T5H2F7-F1
#
_cell.length_a   1.000
_cell.length_b   1.000
_cell.length_c   1.000
_cell.angle_alpha   90.00
_cell.angle_beta   90.00
_cell.angle_gamma   90.00
#
_symmetry.space_group_name_H-M   'P 1'
#
loop_
_entity.id
_entity.type
_entity.pdbx_description
1 polymer ?
#
loop_
_entity_poly.entity_id
_entity_poly.type
_entity_poly.pdbx_seq_one_letter_code
_entity_poly.pdbx_strand_id
1 'polypeptide(L)' 'GFPMRKGIQAPRKRVFIGKSVGFSGKDRNKKKRGGLHVRKTVCGERITKIIRQVNLKVTKAGSAPLDAPAAAEETPKKE' A
#
# COMPACT_ATOMS: atom_id res chain seq x y z
N GLY A 1 -7.35 -2.21 5.59
CA GLY A 1 -7.30 -2.76 4.21
C GLY A 1 -6.24 -3.84 4.11
N PHE A 2 -6.20 -4.58 3.00
CA PHE A 2 -5.11 -5.53 2.73
C PHE A 2 -3.88 -4.78 2.20
N PRO A 3 -2.68 -4.97 2.79
CA PRO A 3 -1.47 -4.30 2.30
C PRO A 3 -1.07 -4.85 0.93
N MET A 4 -0.51 -3.99 0.08
CA MET A 4 0.04 -4.37 -1.22
C MET A 4 1.43 -4.98 -1.07
N ARG A 5 1.69 -6.11 -1.74
CA ARG A 5 2.98 -6.82 -1.70
C ARG A 5 3.55 -7.00 -3.12
N LYS A 6 4.84 -6.70 -3.26
CA LYS A 6 5.60 -6.85 -4.51
C LYS A 6 5.62 -8.32 -4.97
N GLY A 7 5.52 -8.55 -6.28
CA GLY A 7 5.61 -9.89 -6.89
C GLY A 7 4.30 -10.70 -6.89
N ILE A 8 3.17 -10.11 -6.48
CA ILE A 8 1.85 -10.72 -6.61
C ILE A 8 1.05 -9.96 -7.67
N GLN A 9 0.69 -10.63 -8.76
CA GLN A 9 -0.05 -10.03 -9.87
C GLN A 9 -1.58 -10.14 -9.71
N ALA A 10 -2.06 -10.90 -8.73
CA ALA A 10 -3.49 -11.05 -8.46
C ALA A 10 -4.02 -9.90 -7.57
N PRO A 11 -5.28 -9.46 -7.75
CA PRO A 11 -5.86 -8.38 -6.95
C PRO A 11 -5.88 -8.71 -5.45
N ARG A 12 -6.22 -9.96 -5.08
CA ARG A 12 -6.06 -10.48 -3.71
C ARG A 12 -5.62 -11.93 -3.77
N LYS A 13 -4.66 -12.31 -2.93
CA LYS A 13 -4.18 -13.70 -2.84
C LYS A 13 -3.87 -14.08 -1.40
N ARG A 14 -4.23 -15.30 -1.00
CA ARG A 14 -3.75 -15.90 0.26
C ARG A 14 -2.34 -16.45 0.05
N VAL A 15 -1.42 -16.02 0.89
CA VAL A 15 0.00 -16.43 0.84
C VAL A 15 0.45 -16.88 2.21
N PHE A 16 1.33 -17.89 2.23
CA PHE A 16 2.05 -18.30 3.43
C PHE A 16 3.21 -17.32 3.64
N ILE A 17 3.18 -16.58 4.75
CA ILE A 17 4.12 -15.50 5.03
C ILE A 17 4.77 -15.67 6.40
N GLY A 18 6.09 -15.50 6.44
CA GLY A 18 6.82 -15.16 7.66
C GLY A 18 6.86 -13.64 7.85
N LYS A 19 7.75 -13.14 8.72
CA LYS A 19 7.93 -11.71 8.99
C LYS A 19 8.15 -10.92 7.69
N SER A 20 7.17 -10.10 7.28
CA SER A 20 7.18 -9.37 6.01
C SER A 20 6.06 -8.31 5.95
N VAL A 21 5.86 -7.70 4.79
CA VAL A 21 4.77 -6.73 4.55
C VAL A 21 3.41 -7.39 4.85
N GLY A 22 2.66 -6.83 5.80
CA GLY A 22 1.38 -7.37 6.28
C GLY A 22 1.47 -8.37 7.43
N PHE A 23 2.68 -8.75 7.86
CA PHE A 23 2.89 -9.57 9.05
C PHE A 23 4.16 -9.19 9.81
N SER A 24 4.00 -8.59 10.98
CA SER A 24 5.11 -8.09 11.81
C SER A 24 5.94 -9.19 12.47
N GLY A 25 5.45 -10.44 12.53
CA GLY A 25 6.13 -11.55 13.21
C GLY A 25 6.28 -11.35 14.73
N LYS A 26 5.43 -10.51 15.32
CA LYS A 26 5.41 -10.23 16.76
C LYS A 26 4.21 -10.90 17.43
N ASP A 27 4.40 -11.35 18.66
CA ASP A 27 3.32 -11.84 19.52
C ASP A 27 2.51 -10.69 20.13
N ARG A 28 1.46 -11.03 20.88
CA ARG A 28 0.61 -10.05 21.61
C ARG A 28 1.43 -9.15 22.54
N ASN A 29 2.50 -9.68 23.14
CA ASN A 29 3.41 -8.95 24.03
C ASN A 29 4.52 -8.20 23.26
N LYS A 30 4.37 -8.00 21.94
CA LYS A 30 5.33 -7.31 21.04
C LYS A 30 6.72 -7.95 20.95
N LYS A 31 6.94 -9.12 21.54
CA LYS A 31 8.16 -9.91 21.42
C LYS A 31 8.23 -10.59 20.03
N LYS A 32 9.43 -10.73 19.48
CA LYS A 32 9.65 -11.43 18.19
C LYS A 32 9.49 -12.93 18.42
N ARG A 33 8.63 -13.57 17.64
CA ARG A 33 8.51 -15.03 17.63
C ARG A 33 9.21 -15.58 16.40
N GLY A 34 10.39 -16.18 16.61
CA GLY A 34 11.13 -16.85 15.55
C GLY A 34 10.32 -18.01 14.95
N GLY A 35 10.45 -18.25 13.65
CA GLY A 35 9.83 -19.38 12.96
C GLY A 35 8.31 -19.31 12.79
N LEU A 36 7.65 -18.21 13.15
CA LEU A 36 6.20 -18.08 12.98
C LEU A 36 5.84 -17.75 11.53
N HIS A 37 5.09 -18.65 10.90
CA HIS A 37 4.54 -18.48 9.56
C HIS A 37 3.01 -18.61 9.59
N VAL A 38 2.31 -17.73 8.86
CA VAL A 38 0.85 -17.68 8.84
C VAL A 38 0.36 -17.51 7.40
N ARG A 39 -0.82 -18.06 7.08
CA ARG A 39 -1.51 -17.77 5.82
C ARG A 39 -2.34 -16.50 5.96
N LYS A 40 -1.98 -15.43 5.26
CA LYS A 40 -2.75 -14.18 5.21
C LYS A 40 -3.10 -13.79 3.78
N THR A 41 -4.20 -13.05 3.64
CA THR A 41 -4.60 -12.41 2.38
C THR A 41 -3.87 -11.09 2.23
N VAL A 42 -3.27 -10.87 1.06
CA VAL A 42 -2.61 -9.60 0.69
C VAL A 42 -3.09 -9.14 -0.67
N CYS A 43 -2.93 -7.84 -0.95
CA CYS A 43 -3.22 -7.25 -2.25
C CYS A 43 -1.98 -7.37 -3.16
N GLY A 44 -2.21 -7.48 -4.47
CA GLY A 44 -1.14 -7.49 -5.46
C GLY A 44 -0.46 -6.14 -5.65
N GLU A 45 0.56 -6.12 -6.51
CA GLU A 45 1.35 -4.92 -6.83
C GLU A 45 0.67 -4.00 -7.86
N ARG A 46 -0.14 -4.57 -8.76
CA ARG A 46 -0.81 -3.79 -9.82
C ARG A 46 -1.86 -2.86 -9.21
N ILE A 47 -1.70 -1.55 -9.47
CA ILE A 47 -2.67 -0.54 -9.02
C ILE A 47 -3.96 -0.67 -9.83
N THR A 48 -5.09 -0.78 -9.14
CA THR A 48 -6.43 -0.94 -9.72
C THR A 48 -7.46 -0.13 -8.92
N LYS A 49 -8.67 0.03 -9.46
CA LYS A 49 -9.75 0.84 -8.87
C LYS A 49 -10.20 0.39 -7.47
N ILE A 50 -9.83 -0.81 -7.03
CA ILE A 50 -10.20 -1.36 -5.70
C ILE A 50 -9.32 -0.84 -4.55
N ILE A 51 -8.22 -0.14 -4.87
CA ILE A 51 -7.25 0.32 -3.88
C ILE A 51 -7.73 1.63 -3.26
N ARG A 52 -7.71 1.68 -1.92
CA ARG A 52 -8.18 2.85 -1.16
C ARG A 52 -7.08 3.88 -0.89
N GLN A 53 -5.83 3.44 -0.77
CA GLN A 53 -4.69 4.29 -0.39
C GLN A 53 -3.45 3.85 -1.14
N VAL A 54 -2.64 4.81 -1.59
CA VAL A 54 -1.33 4.59 -2.22
C VAL A 54 -0.30 5.41 -1.47
N ASN A 55 0.73 4.75 -0.96
CA ASN A 55 1.83 5.42 -0.25
C ASN A 55 2.89 5.83 -1.29
N LEU A 56 3.15 7.13 -1.43
CA LEU A 56 4.12 7.68 -2.37
C LEU A 56 5.28 8.33 -1.62
N LYS A 57 6.48 8.31 -2.21
CA LYS A 57 7.65 9.07 -1.76
C LYS A 57 8.08 10.00 -2.89
N VAL A 58 8.18 11.29 -2.61
CA VAL A 58 8.66 12.30 -3.57
C VAL A 58 10.16 12.12 -3.78
N THR A 59 10.58 11.97 -5.03
CA THR A 59 12.00 11.80 -5.40
C THR A 59 12.62 13.08 -5.95
N LYS A 60 11.82 13.92 -6.63
CA LYS A 60 12.21 15.22 -7.17
C LYS A 60 11.09 16.22 -6.90
N ALA A 61 11.45 17.43 -6.49
CA ALA A 61 10.50 18.52 -6.36
C ALA A 61 10.02 18.97 -7.76
N GLY A 62 8.73 19.27 -7.86
CA GLY A 62 8.16 19.90 -9.06
C GLY A 62 8.41 21.41 -9.08
N SER A 63 7.86 22.08 -10.08
CA SER A 63 7.94 23.54 -10.21
C SER A 63 7.18 24.29 -9.11
N ALA A 64 6.14 23.69 -8.55
CA ALA A 64 5.33 24.28 -7.47
C ALA A 64 5.51 23.49 -6.15
N PRO A 65 5.49 24.18 -4.99
CA PRO A 65 5.52 23.54 -3.68
C PRO A 65 4.20 22.80 -3.41
N LEU A 66 4.29 21.68 -2.69
CA LEU A 66 3.13 20.82 -2.38
C LEU A 66 2.14 21.46 -1.40
N ASP A 67 2.59 22.44 -0.63
CA ASP A 67 1.80 23.16 0.38
C ASP A 67 1.13 24.43 -0.17
N ALA A 68 1.18 24.66 -1.50
CA ALA A 68 0.47 25.80 -2.09
C ALA A 68 -1.05 25.62 -1.90
N PRO A 69 -1.79 26.66 -1.47
CA PRO A 69 -3.25 26.61 -1.43
C PRO A 69 -3.75 26.31 -2.85
N ALA A 70 -4.58 25.28 -2.99
CA ALA A 70 -5.08 24.83 -4.27
C ALA A 70 -5.72 26.02 -5.02
N ALA A 71 -5.08 26.46 -6.09
CA ALA A 71 -5.75 27.28 -7.09
C ALA A 71 -6.89 26.43 -7.67
N ALA A 72 -8.09 27.00 -7.59
CA ALA A 72 -9.39 26.44 -7.96
C ALA A 72 -9.32 25.35 -9.06
N GLU A 73 -9.89 24.18 -8.75
CA GLU A 73 -10.19 23.13 -9.73
C GLU A 73 -11.04 23.74 -10.87
N GLU A 74 -10.47 23.84 -12.07
CA GLU A 74 -11.24 24.03 -13.30
C GLU A 74 -12.07 22.77 -13.56
N THR A 75 -13.39 22.92 -13.41
CA THR A 75 -14.40 21.95 -13.82
C THR A 75 -14.25 21.60 -15.32
N PRO A 76 -14.14 20.32 -15.71
CA PRO A 76 -14.12 19.96 -17.13
C PRO A 76 -15.52 20.14 -17.75
N LYS A 77 -15.61 21.01 -18.77
CA LYS A 77 -16.74 21.09 -19.70
C LYS A 77 -16.89 19.75 -20.45
N LYS A 78 -18.12 19.23 -20.47
CA LYS A 78 -18.59 18.24 -21.46
C LYS A 78 -18.88 18.98 -22.77
N GLU A 79 -18.34 18.48 -23.87
CA GLU A 79 -18.93 18.53 -25.22
C GLU A 79 -19.18 17.09 -25.69
#